data_AF-K1SU88-F1
#
_entry.id   AF-K1SU88-F1
#
_cell.length_a   1.000
_cell.length_b   1.000
_cell.length_c   1.000
_cell.angle_alpha   90.00
_cell.angle_beta   90.00
_cell.angle_gamma   90.00
#
_symmetry.space_group_name_H-M   'P 1'
#
loop_
_entity.id
_entity.type
_entity.pdbx_description
1 polymer ?
#
loop_
_entity_poly.entity_id
_entity_poly.type
_entity_poly.pdbx_seq_one_letter_code
_entity_poly.pdbx_strand_id
1 'polypeptide(L)' 'SANNGLRNSFREHAGKYGWNIYIPKFSFTTDNAAMIAITGYYKYLDNDFCTIDKPAYSRVTI' A
#
# COMPACT_ATOMS: atom_id res chain seq x y z
N SER A 1 -6.32 -5.53 1.96
CA SER A 1 -7.07 -5.92 3.17
C SER A 1 -6.96 -7.42 3.40
N ALA A 2 -6.70 -7.83 4.64
CA ALA A 2 -6.67 -9.23 5.06
C ALA A 2 -8.08 -9.80 5.41
N ASN A 3 -9.13 -8.97 5.38
CA ASN A 3 -10.47 -9.41 5.73
C ASN A 3 -11.13 -10.19 4.57
N ASN A 4 -11.50 -11.45 4.82
CA ASN A 4 -12.10 -12.32 3.81
C ASN A 4 -13.50 -11.87 3.36
N GLY A 5 -14.36 -11.43 4.31
CA GLY A 5 -15.70 -10.94 3.99
C GLY A 5 -15.65 -9.71 3.08
N LEU A 6 -14.78 -8.76 3.39
CA LEU A 6 -14.58 -7.56 2.58
C LEU A 6 -14.06 -7.91 1.18
N ARG A 7 -13.08 -8.80 1.07
CA ARG A 7 -12.55 -9.25 -0.22
C ARG A 7 -13.62 -9.91 -1.09
N ASN A 8 -14.49 -10.72 -0.51
CA ASN A 8 -15.57 -11.39 -1.24
C ASN A 8 -16.59 -10.37 -1.74
N SER A 9 -16.99 -9.41 -0.89
CA SER A 9 -17.88 -8.32 -1.29
C SER A 9 -17.30 -7.52 -2.47
N PHE A 10 -16.02 -7.15 -2.44
CA PHE A 10 -15.37 -6.47 -3.56
C PHE A 10 -15.39 -7.29 -4.86
N ARG A 11 -15.19 -8.62 -4.79
CA ARG A 11 -15.25 -9.49 -5.98
C ARG A 11 -16.66 -9.59 -6.56
N GLU A 12 -17.67 -9.69 -5.71
CA GLU A 12 -19.08 -9.67 -6.15
C GLU A 12 -19.41 -8.35 -6.86
N HIS A 13 -19.02 -7.22 -6.26
CA HIS A 13 -19.25 -5.90 -6.83
C HIS A 13 -18.48 -5.70 -8.14
N ALA A 14 -17.26 -6.24 -8.24
CA ALA A 14 -16.50 -6.24 -9.48
C ALA A 14 -17.25 -6.97 -10.61
N GLY A 15 -17.84 -8.13 -10.34
CA GLY A 15 -18.68 -8.84 -11.31
C GLY A 15 -19.96 -8.09 -11.65
N LYS A 16 -20.61 -7.50 -10.65
CA LYS A 16 -21.90 -6.80 -10.82
C LYS A 16 -21.78 -5.47 -11.58
N TYR A 17 -20.73 -4.70 -11.31
CA TYR A 17 -20.58 -3.34 -11.83
C TYR A 17 -19.43 -3.19 -12.84
N GLY A 18 -18.76 -4.29 -13.19
CA GLY A 18 -17.64 -4.29 -14.14
C GLY A 18 -16.39 -3.57 -13.61
N TRP A 19 -16.17 -3.57 -12.29
CA TRP A 19 -14.99 -2.91 -11.72
C TRP A 19 -13.73 -3.73 -11.91
N ASN A 20 -12.64 -3.06 -12.28
CA ASN A 20 -11.30 -3.64 -12.19
C ASN A 20 -10.81 -3.52 -10.76
N ILE A 21 -10.61 -4.66 -10.10
CA ILE A 21 -10.13 -4.71 -8.72
C ILE A 21 -8.77 -5.39 -8.64
N TYR A 22 -7.90 -4.85 -7.78
CA TYR A 22 -6.58 -5.41 -7.49
C TYR A 22 -6.48 -5.64 -5.99
N ILE A 23 -6.49 -6.91 -5.59
CA ILE A 23 -6.38 -7.33 -4.20
C ILE A 23 -5.00 -7.95 -4.00
N PRO A 24 -4.06 -7.29 -3.31
CA PRO A 24 -2.73 -7.84 -3.07
C PRO A 24 -2.78 -9.15 -2.29
N LYS A 25 -1.72 -9.97 -2.42
CA LYS A 25 -1.51 -11.17 -1.58
C LYS A 25 -1.50 -10.78 -0.10
N PHE A 26 -1.90 -11.70 0.77
CA PHE A 26 -1.94 -11.46 2.22
C PHE A 26 -0.62 -10.95 2.81
N SER A 27 0.50 -11.52 2.38
CA SER A 27 1.85 -11.11 2.80
C SER A 27 2.20 -9.65 2.48
N PHE A 28 1.46 -9.03 1.55
CA PHE A 28 1.60 -7.61 1.18
C PHE A 28 0.49 -6.73 1.75
N THR A 29 -0.38 -7.29 2.61
CA THR A 29 -1.45 -6.52 3.28
C THR A 29 -1.20 -6.31 4.77
N THR A 30 -0.20 -6.99 5.33
CA THR A 30 0.36 -6.72 6.67
C THR A 30 1.60 -5.85 6.53
N ASP A 31 1.98 -5.15 7.61
CA ASP A 31 3.19 -4.32 7.60
C ASP A 31 4.42 -5.16 7.24
N ASN A 32 5.19 -4.68 6.25
CA ASN A 32 6.34 -5.39 5.73
C ASN A 32 7.39 -4.40 5.18
N ALA A 33 8.63 -4.83 5.05
CA ALA A 33 9.69 -3.98 4.49
C ALA A 33 9.58 -3.80 2.96
N ALA A 34 8.89 -4.70 2.25
CA ALA A 34 8.76 -4.61 0.79
C ALA A 34 7.98 -3.37 0.35
N MET A 35 6.93 -2.97 1.09
CA MET A 35 6.19 -1.72 0.81
C MET A 35 7.02 -0.46 1.08
N ILE A 36 7.92 -0.50 2.07
CA ILE A 36 8.86 0.60 2.33
C ILE A 36 9.88 0.70 1.20
N ALA A 37 10.44 -0.44 0.78
CA ALA A 37 11.44 -0.51 -0.29
C ALA A 37 10.89 -0.01 -1.63
N ILE A 38 9.70 -0.45 -2.05
CA ILE A 38 9.12 0.00 -3.33
C ILE A 38 8.79 1.49 -3.32
N THR A 39 8.35 2.04 -2.18
CA THR A 39 8.11 3.48 -2.02
C THR A 39 9.42 4.26 -2.13
N GLY A 40 10.49 3.79 -1.47
CA GLY A 40 11.82 4.37 -1.58
C GLY A 40 12.39 4.32 -3.00
N TYR A 41 12.14 3.24 -3.75
CA TYR A 41 12.57 3.11 -5.14
C TYR A 41 11.92 4.16 -6.05
N TYR A 42 10.60 4.36 -5.97
CA TYR A 42 9.94 5.40 -6.76
C TYR A 42 10.41 6.81 -6.37
N LYS A 43 10.58 7.10 -5.07
CA LYS A 43 11.18 8.35 -4.60
C LYS A 43 12.59 8.58 -5.16
N TYR A 44 13.41 7.54 -5.20
CA TYR A 44 14.75 7.60 -5.80
C TYR A 44 14.68 7.96 -7.29
N LEU A 45 13.80 7.32 -8.05
CA LEU A 45 13.59 7.64 -9.48
C LEU A 45 13.15 9.10 -9.68
N ASP A 46 12.36 9.64 -8.75
CA ASP A 46 11.89 11.04 -8.77
C ASP A 46 12.89 12.03 -8.16
N ASN A 47 14.09 11.58 -7.73
CA ASN A 47 15.08 12.38 -7.00
C ASN A 47 14.56 13.04 -5.69
N ASP A 48 13.53 12.46 -5.06
CA ASP A 48 12.98 12.88 -3.77
C ASP A 48 13.75 12.20 -2.61
N PHE A 49 14.84 12.83 -2.18
CA PHE A 49 15.70 12.34 -1.10
C PHE A 49 15.40 13.03 0.24
N CYS A 50 15.58 12.31 1.36
CA CYS A 50 15.56 12.93 2.68
C CYS A 50 16.95 13.26 3.19
N THR A 51 17.06 14.32 3.99
CA THR A 51 18.29 14.67 4.71
C THR A 51 18.50 13.75 5.91
N ILE A 52 19.75 13.62 6.35
CA ILE A 52 20.15 12.70 7.43
C ILE A 52 19.64 13.13 8.82
N ASP A 53 19.33 14.42 8.99
CA ASP A 53 18.85 15.01 10.24
C ASP A 53 17.33 14.84 10.46
N LYS A 54 16.60 14.20 9.52
CA LYS A 54 15.16 13.99 9.68
C LYS A 54 14.86 13.15 10.93
N PRO A 55 14.05 13.67 11.88
CA PRO A 55 13.66 12.92 13.05
C PRO A 55 12.52 11.94 12.75
N ALA A 56 12.32 10.97 13.63
CA ALA A 56 11.14 10.13 13.61
C ALA A 56 9.92 10.90 14.15
N TYR A 57 8.79 10.84 13.44
CA TYR A 57 7.52 11.42 13.88
C TYR A 57 6.53 10.30 14.23
N SER A 58 6.02 10.30 15.45
CA SER A 58 5.01 9.32 15.92
C SER A 58 3.62 9.56 15.32
N ARG A 59 3.35 10.77 14.85
CA ARG A 59 2.13 11.15 14.13
C ARG A 59 2.50 11.91 12.87
N VAL A 60 2.13 11.34 11.73
CA VAL A 60 2.34 11.94 10.41
C VAL A 60 0.97 12.37 9.86
N THR A 61 0.88 13.60 9.36
CA THR A 61 -0.27 14.05 8.56
C THR A 61 0.09 13.82 7.09
N ILE A 62 -0.82 13.18 6.36
CA ILE A 62 -0.70 12.93 4.91
C ILE A 62 -1.44 14.03 4.16
#